data_AF-A0A5D4TTQ3-F1
#
_entry.id   AF-A0A5D4TTQ3-F1
#
_cell.length_a   1.000
_cell.length_b   1.000
_cell.length_c   1.000
_cell.angle_alpha   90.00
_cell.angle_beta   90.00
_cell.angle_gamma   90.00
#
_symmetry.space_group_name_H-M   'P 1'
#
loop_
_entity.id
_entity.type
_entity.pdbx_description
1 polymer ?
#
loop_
_entity_poly.entity_id
_entity_poly.type
_entity_poly.pdbx_seq_one_letter_code
_entity_poly.pdbx_strand_id
1 'polypeptide(L)'
;MKIHEKAPVWLGTTRDELDIAPEVWLPQTDKPFMDKYEENLDMHEIWYENTGLGLVVPSYMDDISSIEELNEIKEEIGGRIVGIDPGASLTSMTQDAIEEYGLELDLVTSSGPAMMAELSKEYKDKEPIMVTLCIRTGLFINMT
;
A
#
# COMPACT_ATOMS: atom_id res chain seq x y z
N MET A 1 7.62 13.57 -16.09
CA MET A 1 8.04 12.37 -15.34
C MET A 1 6.77 11.55 -15.12
N LYS A 2 6.62 10.42 -15.82
CA LYS A 2 5.42 9.57 -15.74
C LYS A 2 5.59 8.60 -14.57
N ILE A 3 4.51 8.39 -13.82
CA ILE A 3 4.44 7.48 -12.68
C ILE A 3 4.60 6.05 -13.21
N HIS A 4 5.45 5.26 -12.55
CA HIS A 4 5.78 3.90 -12.98
C HIS A 4 4.73 2.91 -12.46
N GLU A 5 3.83 2.47 -13.32
CA GLU A 5 3.03 1.26 -13.06
C GLU A 5 3.95 0.03 -13.10
N LYS A 6 3.68 -0.98 -12.25
CA LYS A 6 4.55 -2.15 -12.11
C LYS A 6 4.66 -2.96 -13.41
N ALA A 7 3.57 -3.16 -14.13
CA ALA A 7 3.55 -3.97 -15.35
C ALA A 7 4.49 -3.44 -16.47
N PRO A 8 4.50 -2.14 -16.81
CA PRO A 8 5.49 -1.56 -17.72
C PRO A 8 6.95 -1.71 -17.28
N VAL A 9 7.24 -1.63 -15.97
CA VAL A 9 8.61 -1.81 -15.45
C VAL A 9 9.07 -3.25 -15.68
N TRP A 10 8.27 -4.23 -15.26
CA TRP A 10 8.57 -5.66 -15.48
C TRP A 10 8.73 -6.00 -16.97
N LEU A 11 7.82 -5.52 -17.82
CA LEU A 11 7.92 -5.74 -19.27
C LEU A 11 9.15 -5.07 -19.89
N GLY A 12 9.47 -3.84 -19.48
CA GLY A 12 10.64 -3.13 -19.98
C GLY A 12 11.94 -3.83 -19.62
N THR A 13 12.06 -4.34 -18.39
CA THR A 13 13.26 -5.05 -17.94
C THR A 13 13.43 -6.40 -18.66
N THR A 14 12.35 -7.16 -18.87
CA THR A 14 12.44 -8.43 -19.63
C THR A 14 12.76 -8.27 -21.12
N ARG A 15 12.59 -7.07 -21.68
CA ARG A 15 12.80 -6.78 -23.11
C ARG A 15 14.09 -6.03 -23.39
N ASP A 16 14.98 -5.92 -22.39
CA ASP A 16 16.18 -5.08 -22.43
C ASP A 16 15.88 -3.60 -22.75
N GLU A 17 14.65 -3.13 -22.48
CA GLU A 17 14.26 -1.72 -22.62
C GLU A 17 14.55 -0.91 -21.35
N LEU A 18 14.70 -1.57 -20.20
CA LEU A 18 15.09 -1.00 -18.91
C LEU A 18 16.19 -1.85 -18.27
N ASP A 19 17.32 -1.23 -17.93
CA ASP A 19 18.47 -1.96 -17.37
C ASP A 19 18.26 -2.41 -15.91
N ILE A 20 17.44 -1.70 -15.11
CA ILE A 20 17.25 -1.97 -13.66
C ILE A 20 15.80 -1.73 -13.25
N ALA A 21 15.23 -2.66 -12.47
CA ALA A 21 13.97 -2.50 -11.74
C ALA A 21 14.24 -2.37 -10.22
N PRO A 22 14.35 -1.15 -9.67
CA PRO A 22 14.86 -0.94 -8.31
C PRO A 22 13.83 -1.23 -7.20
N GLU A 23 12.57 -1.46 -7.54
CA GLU A 23 11.46 -1.56 -6.59
C GLU A 23 10.71 -2.88 -6.75
N VAL A 24 11.35 -3.97 -6.35
CA VAL A 24 10.78 -5.33 -6.30
C VAL A 24 10.43 -5.69 -4.85
N TRP A 25 9.16 -6.01 -4.62
CA TRP A 25 8.55 -6.28 -3.32
C TRP A 25 8.00 -7.71 -3.27
N LEU A 26 8.78 -8.60 -2.66
CA LEU A 26 8.44 -10.01 -2.44
C LEU A 26 8.00 -10.26 -0.98
N PRO A 27 7.25 -11.33 -0.68
CA PRO A 27 6.79 -12.40 -1.58
C PRO A 27 5.35 -12.20 -2.11
N GLN A 28 4.68 -11.08 -1.81
CA GLN A 28 3.26 -10.91 -2.15
C GLN A 28 3.08 -10.04 -3.40
N THR A 29 3.51 -8.80 -3.35
CA THR A 29 3.14 -7.76 -4.32
C THR A 29 3.74 -7.90 -5.71
N ASP A 30 4.93 -8.49 -5.84
CA ASP A 30 5.60 -8.72 -7.13
C ASP A 30 5.71 -10.19 -7.52
N LYS A 31 5.23 -11.10 -6.67
CA LYS A 31 5.28 -12.54 -6.95
C LYS A 31 4.56 -12.94 -8.26
N PRO A 32 3.37 -12.42 -8.60
CA PRO A 32 2.74 -12.75 -9.88
C PRO A 32 3.56 -12.32 -11.10
N PHE A 33 4.34 -11.25 -10.98
CA PHE A 33 5.22 -10.77 -12.04
C PHE A 33 6.53 -11.57 -12.08
N MET A 34 7.10 -11.89 -10.92
CA MET A 34 8.27 -12.78 -10.79
C MET A 34 7.97 -14.14 -11.41
N ASP A 35 6.89 -14.80 -10.99
CA ASP A 35 6.49 -16.13 -11.49
C ASP A 35 6.30 -16.15 -13.03
N LYS A 36 6.03 -15.00 -13.65
CA LYS A 36 5.82 -14.87 -15.09
C LYS A 36 7.10 -14.53 -15.88
N TYR A 37 8.07 -13.87 -15.25
CA TYR A 37 9.18 -13.20 -15.94
C TYR A 37 10.58 -13.53 -15.40
N GLU A 38 10.67 -14.34 -14.34
CA GLU A 38 11.92 -14.72 -13.64
C GLU A 38 12.99 -15.31 -14.56
N GLU A 39 12.64 -16.08 -15.58
CA GLU A 39 13.62 -16.73 -16.48
C GLU A 39 14.49 -15.73 -17.27
N ASN A 40 14.09 -14.46 -17.36
CA ASN A 40 14.80 -13.42 -18.11
C ASN A 40 15.38 -12.31 -17.23
N LEU A 41 15.49 -12.52 -15.92
CA LEU A 41 15.89 -11.47 -14.97
C LEU A 41 16.94 -11.97 -13.97
N ASP A 42 18.01 -11.20 -13.80
CA ASP A 42 19.00 -11.43 -12.74
C ASP A 42 18.59 -10.67 -11.47
N MET A 43 18.22 -11.40 -10.41
CA MET A 43 17.97 -10.80 -9.10
C MET A 43 19.28 -10.47 -8.38
N HIS A 44 19.43 -9.20 -8.00
CA HIS A 44 20.47 -8.75 -7.10
C HIS A 44 20.05 -8.85 -5.63
N GLU A 45 20.94 -8.45 -4.71
CA GLU A 45 20.73 -8.55 -3.26
C GLU A 45 19.45 -7.86 -2.79
N ILE A 46 18.82 -8.43 -1.77
CA ILE A 46 17.65 -7.84 -1.12
C ILE A 46 18.13 -6.65 -0.28
N TRP A 47 17.68 -5.45 -0.60
CA TRP A 47 18.07 -4.24 0.14
C TRP A 47 17.11 -3.89 1.28
N TYR A 48 15.90 -4.48 1.30
CA TYR A 48 14.90 -4.29 2.35
C TYR A 48 14.24 -5.60 2.75
N GLU A 49 14.29 -5.93 4.04
CA GLU A 49 13.64 -7.10 4.63
C GLU A 49 12.60 -6.66 5.67
N ASN A 50 11.63 -7.53 5.96
CA ASN A 50 10.54 -7.29 6.92
C ASN A 50 9.75 -6.02 6.59
N THR A 51 8.92 -6.03 5.56
CA THR A 51 8.03 -4.90 5.26
C THR A 51 6.59 -5.33 5.36
N GLY A 52 5.82 -4.69 6.23
CA GLY A 52 4.38 -4.87 6.33
C GLY A 52 3.66 -3.98 5.33
N LEU A 53 2.57 -4.49 4.78
CA LEU A 53 1.61 -3.74 3.99
C LEU A 53 0.30 -3.79 4.76
N GLY A 54 -0.36 -2.66 4.97
CA GLY A 54 -1.57 -2.66 5.78
C GLY A 54 -2.40 -1.40 5.69
N LEU A 55 -3.63 -1.54 6.19
CA LEU A 55 -4.51 -0.44 6.54
C LEU A 55 -4.06 0.12 7.89
N VAL A 56 -3.99 1.44 7.99
CA VAL A 56 -3.59 2.09 9.23
C VAL A 56 -4.50 3.26 9.55
N VAL A 57 -4.64 3.49 10.85
CA VAL A 57 -5.31 4.64 11.45
C VAL A 57 -4.33 5.38 12.37
N PRO A 58 -4.52 6.68 12.60
CA PRO A 58 -3.79 7.43 13.60
C PRO A 58 -3.79 6.80 15.00
N SER A 59 -2.71 6.98 15.75
CA SER A 59 -2.52 6.45 17.11
C SER A 59 -3.52 6.95 18.16
N TYR A 60 -4.31 7.99 17.87
CA TYR A 60 -5.35 8.47 18.77
C TYR A 60 -6.71 7.78 18.56
N MET A 61 -6.81 6.89 17.57
CA MET A 61 -7.97 6.03 17.34
C MET A 61 -7.72 4.69 18.04
N ASP A 62 -7.77 4.70 19.38
CA ASP A 62 -7.35 3.59 20.25
C ASP A 62 -8.34 2.40 20.28
N ASP A 63 -9.54 2.57 19.73
CA ASP A 63 -10.64 1.61 19.85
C ASP A 63 -10.63 0.50 18.77
N ILE A 64 -9.58 0.45 17.93
CA ILE A 64 -9.49 -0.48 16.80
C ILE A 64 -8.16 -1.20 16.81
N SER A 65 -8.21 -2.52 16.73
CA SER A 65 -7.00 -3.36 16.70
C SER A 65 -7.06 -4.47 15.65
N SER A 66 -8.20 -4.66 14.98
CA SER A 66 -8.42 -5.73 14.01
C SER A 66 -9.14 -5.24 12.75
N ILE A 67 -9.04 -6.03 11.67
CA ILE A 67 -9.65 -5.69 10.38
C ILE A 67 -11.18 -5.86 10.43
N GLU A 68 -11.68 -6.72 11.30
CA GLU A 68 -13.10 -6.99 11.51
C GLU A 68 -13.83 -5.81 12.16
N GLU A 69 -13.11 -4.99 12.93
CA GLU A 69 -13.64 -3.80 13.61
C GLU A 69 -13.75 -2.58 12.68
N LEU A 70 -13.20 -2.63 11.45
CA LEU A 70 -13.14 -1.46 10.57
C LEU A 70 -14.50 -0.94 10.10
N ASN A 71 -15.53 -1.81 10.10
CA ASN A 71 -16.89 -1.39 9.77
C ASN A 71 -17.52 -0.53 10.89
N GLU A 72 -17.07 -0.68 12.14
CA GLU A 72 -17.61 0.05 13.28
C GLU A 72 -17.23 1.54 13.23
N ILE A 73 -16.07 1.85 12.67
CA ILE A 73 -15.56 3.23 12.53
C ILE A 73 -15.83 3.86 11.17
N LYS A 74 -16.62 3.19 10.31
CA LYS A 74 -16.99 3.67 8.99
C LYS A 74 -17.45 5.13 9.00
N GLU A 75 -18.34 5.50 9.91
CA GLU A 75 -18.87 6.86 9.98
C GLU A 75 -17.78 7.88 10.37
N GLU A 76 -16.87 7.50 11.27
CA GLU A 76 -15.79 8.36 11.76
C GLU A 76 -14.80 8.72 10.65
N ILE A 77 -14.43 7.75 9.80
CA ILE A 77 -13.51 7.96 8.69
C ILE A 77 -14.22 8.41 7.39
N GLY A 78 -15.50 8.74 7.45
CA GLY A 78 -16.29 9.14 6.28
C GLY A 78 -16.47 8.04 5.24
N GLY A 79 -16.39 6.78 5.67
CA GLY A 79 -16.64 5.59 4.87
C GLY A 79 -15.55 5.28 3.84
N ARG A 80 -14.35 5.86 3.97
CA ARG A 80 -13.32 5.77 2.93
C ARG A 80 -11.96 5.34 3.45
N ILE A 81 -11.26 4.60 2.60
CA ILE A 81 -9.83 4.30 2.71
C ILE A 81 -9.09 5.17 1.70
N VAL A 82 -8.13 5.98 2.16
CA VAL A 82 -7.28 6.76 1.24
C VAL A 82 -6.12 5.90 0.75
N GLY A 83 -6.23 5.47 -0.50
CA GLY A 83 -5.24 4.66 -1.19
C GLY A 83 -4.21 5.47 -1.96
N ILE A 84 -3.24 4.76 -2.51
CA ILE A 84 -2.23 5.32 -3.44
C ILE A 84 -2.67 5.09 -4.90
N ASP A 85 -1.71 5.03 -5.82
CA ASP A 85 -1.96 4.87 -7.25
C ASP A 85 -2.76 3.58 -7.54
N PRO A 86 -3.72 3.62 -8.49
CA PRO A 86 -4.55 2.46 -8.83
C PRO A 86 -3.73 1.28 -9.39
N GLY A 87 -2.55 1.56 -9.98
CA GLY A 87 -1.64 0.53 -10.50
C GLY A 87 -0.71 -0.08 -9.44
N ALA A 88 -0.79 0.35 -8.17
CA ALA A 88 0.04 -0.19 -7.11
C ALA A 88 -0.54 -1.51 -6.58
N SER A 89 0.31 -2.52 -6.37
CA SER A 89 -0.12 -3.80 -5.79
C SER A 89 -0.82 -3.65 -4.44
N LEU A 90 -0.42 -2.67 -3.61
CA LEU A 90 -1.07 -2.38 -2.33
C LEU A 90 -2.54 -1.97 -2.49
N THR A 91 -2.85 -1.20 -3.54
CA THR A 91 -4.22 -0.80 -3.86
C THR A 91 -5.06 -2.02 -4.25
N SER A 92 -4.51 -2.93 -5.06
CA SER A 92 -5.18 -4.20 -5.42
C SER A 92 -5.41 -5.07 -4.18
N MET A 93 -4.40 -5.27 -3.35
CA MET A 93 -4.53 -6.06 -2.11
C MET A 93 -5.57 -5.46 -1.15
N THR A 94 -5.70 -4.13 -1.14
CA THR A 94 -6.73 -3.45 -0.33
C THR A 94 -8.12 -3.71 -0.87
N GLN A 95 -8.30 -3.75 -2.20
CA GLN A 95 -9.57 -4.13 -2.82
C GLN A 95 -9.94 -5.57 -2.48
N ASP A 96 -8.99 -6.49 -2.60
CA ASP A 96 -9.18 -7.90 -2.23
C ASP A 96 -9.59 -8.03 -0.75
N ALA A 97 -8.94 -7.27 0.15
CA ALA A 97 -9.28 -7.28 1.57
C ALA A 97 -10.69 -6.71 1.86
N ILE A 98 -11.10 -5.65 1.15
CA ILE A 98 -12.47 -5.12 1.25
C ILE A 98 -13.49 -6.20 0.89
N GLU A 99 -13.26 -6.94 -0.19
CA GLU A 99 -14.14 -8.01 -0.64
C GLU A 99 -14.12 -9.22 0.30
N GLU A 100 -12.93 -9.70 0.69
CA GLU A 100 -12.74 -10.90 1.51
C GLU A 100 -13.33 -10.75 2.92
N TYR A 101 -13.16 -9.58 3.53
CA TYR A 101 -13.65 -9.29 4.89
C TYR A 101 -15.03 -8.63 4.91
N GLY A 102 -15.64 -8.37 3.75
CA GLY A 102 -16.95 -7.73 3.67
C GLY A 102 -16.94 -6.33 4.27
N LEU A 103 -15.89 -5.55 4.00
CA LEU A 103 -15.77 -4.18 4.51
C LEU A 103 -16.73 -3.26 3.75
N GLU A 104 -17.44 -2.42 4.48
CA GLU A 104 -18.36 -1.44 3.91
C GLU A 104 -17.67 -0.08 3.67
N LEU A 105 -16.45 -0.11 3.15
CA LEU A 105 -15.59 1.06 2.96
C LEU A 105 -15.25 1.24 1.48
N ASP A 106 -15.25 2.50 1.03
CA ASP A 106 -14.85 2.86 -0.33
C ASP A 106 -13.33 3.12 -0.41
N LEU A 107 -12.63 2.43 -1.31
CA LEU A 107 -11.22 2.74 -1.59
C LEU A 107 -11.10 3.92 -2.55
N VAL A 108 -10.60 5.04 -2.04
CA VAL A 108 -10.32 6.25 -2.82
C VAL A 108 -8.86 6.25 -3.26
N THR A 109 -8.61 6.00 -4.54
CA THR A 109 -7.24 5.96 -5.10
C THR A 109 -6.67 7.36 -5.30
N SER A 110 -5.42 7.57 -4.92
CA SER A 110 -4.70 8.84 -5.08
C SER A 110 -3.26 8.60 -5.59
N SER A 111 -2.25 9.16 -4.93
CA SER A 111 -0.84 8.84 -5.10
C SER A 111 -0.17 8.79 -3.73
N GLY A 112 0.97 8.11 -3.60
CA GLY A 112 1.72 8.07 -2.34
C GLY A 112 1.90 9.45 -1.65
N PRO A 113 2.38 10.48 -2.37
CA PRO A 113 2.53 11.82 -1.81
C PRO A 113 1.21 12.51 -1.44
N ALA A 114 0.16 12.31 -2.23
CA ALA A 114 -1.16 12.91 -1.95
C ALA A 114 -1.78 12.29 -0.69
N MET A 115 -1.76 10.96 -0.58
CA MET A 115 -2.24 10.22 0.58
C MET A 115 -1.47 10.63 1.85
N MET A 116 -0.15 10.79 1.78
CA MET A 116 0.67 11.27 2.90
C MET A 116 0.37 12.73 3.30
N ALA A 117 0.09 13.60 2.32
CA ALA A 117 -0.30 14.98 2.60
C ALA A 117 -1.65 15.06 3.32
N GLU A 118 -2.62 14.24 2.90
CA GLU A 118 -3.92 14.13 3.56
C GLU A 118 -3.78 13.56 4.97
N LEU A 119 -3.06 12.44 5.14
CA LEU A 119 -2.73 11.90 6.47
C LEU A 119 -2.09 12.95 7.36
N SER A 120 -1.09 13.70 6.87
CA SER A 120 -0.40 14.71 7.68
C SER A 120 -1.34 15.85 8.10
N LYS A 121 -2.31 16.21 7.26
CA LYS A 121 -3.32 17.22 7.57
C LYS A 121 -4.27 16.70 8.65
N GLU A 122 -4.95 15.59 8.40
CA GLU A 122 -5.96 15.05 9.33
C GLU A 122 -5.32 14.69 10.67
N TYR A 123 -4.09 14.15 10.67
CA TYR A 123 -3.35 13.86 11.90
C TYR A 123 -3.09 15.11 12.76
N LYS A 124 -2.76 16.25 12.14
CA LYS A 124 -2.54 17.52 12.85
C LYS A 124 -3.84 18.08 13.40
N ASP A 125 -4.92 17.93 12.63
CA ASP A 125 -6.25 18.42 12.99
C ASP A 125 -6.97 17.47 13.96
N LYS A 126 -6.36 16.30 14.28
CA LYS A 126 -6.94 15.23 15.11
C LYS A 126 -8.24 14.68 14.54
N GLU A 127 -8.36 14.71 13.22
CA GLU A 127 -9.49 14.18 12.48
C GLU A 127 -9.26 12.69 12.15
N PRO A 128 -10.29 11.84 12.22
CA PRO A 128 -10.16 10.42 11.86
C PRO A 128 -9.83 10.23 10.37
N ILE A 129 -8.92 9.32 10.08
CA ILE A 129 -8.56 8.94 8.70
C ILE A 129 -8.05 7.51 8.66
N MET A 130 -8.39 6.79 7.60
CA MET A 130 -7.79 5.50 7.27
C MET A 130 -7.02 5.59 5.95
N VAL A 131 -5.79 5.05 5.94
CA VAL A 131 -4.96 5.04 4.73
C VAL A 131 -4.30 3.69 4.48
N THR A 132 -3.91 3.44 3.23
CA THR A 132 -3.01 2.33 2.88
C THR A 132 -1.56 2.73 3.12
N LEU A 133 -0.77 1.92 3.84
CA LEU A 133 0.64 2.22 4.08
C LEU A 133 1.54 1.00 3.93
N CYS A 134 2.74 1.25 3.39
CA CYS A 134 3.85 0.30 3.46
C CYS A 134 4.69 0.61 4.70
N ILE A 135 4.61 -0.27 5.69
CA ILE A 135 5.34 -0.19 6.96
C ILE A 135 6.66 -0.93 6.78
N ARG A 136 7.78 -0.19 6.81
CA ARG A 136 9.10 -0.83 6.99
C ARG A 136 9.16 -1.36 8.42
N THR A 137 9.29 -2.67 8.63
CA THR A 137 9.46 -3.21 9.99
C THR A 137 10.73 -2.63 10.57
N GLY A 138 10.56 -1.95 11.70
CA GLY A 138 11.53 -1.03 12.29
C GLY A 138 10.89 0.30 12.71
N LEU A 139 9.70 0.62 12.21
CA LEU A 139 8.96 1.81 12.61
C LEU A 139 7.52 1.45 13.02
N PHE A 140 7.36 0.93 14.25
CA PHE A 140 6.12 1.14 14.99
C PHE A 140 6.02 2.65 15.21
N ILE A 141 5.20 3.35 14.43
CA ILE A 141 4.85 4.72 14.77
C ILE A 141 3.69 4.68 15.76
N ASN A 142 4.04 4.51 17.03
CA ASN A 142 3.28 5.19 18.07
C ASN A 142 3.59 6.68 17.85
N MET A 143 2.71 7.41 17.13
CA MET A 143 2.87 8.86 17.02
C MET A 143 2.42 9.44 18.35
N THR A 144 3.39 9.75 19.21
CA THR A 144 3.23 10.73 20.29
C THR A 144 3.15 12.13 19.72
#